data_AF-A0A3R7XCB6-F1
#
_entry.id   AF-A0A3R7XCB6-F1
#
_cell.length_a   1.000
_cell.length_b   1.000
_cell.length_c   1.000
_cell.angle_alpha   90.00
_cell.angle_beta   90.00
_cell.angle_gamma   90.00
#
_symmetry.space_group_name_H-M   'P 1'
#
loop_
_entity.id
_entity.type
_entity.pdbx_description
1 polymer ?
#
loop_
_entity_poly.entity_id
_entity_poly.type
_entity_poly.pdbx_seq_one_letter_code
_entity_poly.pdbx_strand_id
1 'polypeptide(L)'
;MKKSILVDAAHSEETRVLVLSENIIEELDFESTTKVQHKGNIYLAKVSRVEPSLRAAFVDYGNERHGFLPFSEIHPDYFQIPVSDKEKLIESTLKKNTINKEIESDLSTKKKSKNEKNENDEEEVSFNEQLNLKQASIRR
;
A
#
# COMPACT_ATOMS: atom_id res chain seq x y z
N MET A 1 14.02 -23.13 11.00
CA MET A 1 13.58 -22.12 11.99
C MET A 1 12.08 -22.20 12.13
N LYS A 2 11.56 -22.25 13.36
CA LYS A 2 10.12 -22.33 13.62
C LYS A 2 9.57 -20.91 13.72
N LYS A 3 8.65 -20.56 12.81
CA LYS A 3 7.85 -19.35 12.92
C LYS A 3 6.48 -19.69 13.51
N SER A 4 5.97 -18.83 14.37
CA SER A 4 4.63 -19.00 14.97
C SER A 4 3.92 -17.66 15.06
N ILE A 5 2.60 -17.68 14.85
CA ILE A 5 1.74 -16.51 15.01
C ILE A 5 0.94 -16.69 16.30
N LEU A 6 0.97 -15.69 17.20
CA LEU A 6 0.11 -15.64 18.39
C LEU A 6 -0.93 -14.53 18.20
N VAL A 7 -2.17 -14.83 18.55
CA VAL A 7 -3.28 -13.87 18.49
C VAL A 7 -3.88 -13.76 19.90
N ASP A 8 -3.85 -12.55 20.45
CA ASP A 8 -4.51 -12.21 21.71
C ASP A 8 -5.74 -11.34 21.43
N ALA A 9 -6.89 -11.87 21.80
CA ALA A 9 -8.21 -11.23 21.68
C ALA A 9 -8.96 -11.24 23.02
N ALA A 10 -8.25 -11.33 24.15
CA ALA A 10 -8.87 -11.36 25.47
C ALA A 10 -9.54 -10.03 25.85
N HIS A 11 -9.01 -8.91 25.34
CA HIS A 11 -9.59 -7.58 25.53
C HIS A 11 -10.44 -7.20 24.33
N SER A 12 -11.69 -6.75 24.55
CA SER A 12 -12.59 -6.35 23.46
C SER A 12 -12.22 -5.02 22.81
N GLU A 13 -11.31 -4.27 23.41
CA GLU A 13 -10.89 -2.94 22.95
C GLU A 13 -9.74 -3.01 21.93
N GLU A 14 -8.98 -4.13 21.95
CA GLU A 14 -7.80 -4.33 21.13
C GLU A 14 -7.57 -5.80 20.81
N THR A 15 -7.17 -6.10 19.59
CA THR A 15 -6.65 -7.42 19.19
C THR A 15 -5.18 -7.28 18.85
N ARG A 16 -4.32 -8.16 19.37
CA ARG A 16 -2.88 -8.11 19.15
C ARG A 16 -2.42 -9.37 18.41
N VAL A 17 -1.59 -9.19 17.39
CA VAL A 17 -1.03 -10.28 16.59
C VAL A 17 0.50 -10.19 16.64
N LEU A 18 1.14 -11.29 17.03
CA LEU A 18 2.58 -11.41 17.17
C LEU A 18 3.10 -12.46 16.19
N VAL A 19 4.16 -12.13 15.44
CA VAL A 19 4.94 -13.12 14.69
C VAL A 19 6.24 -13.38 15.45
N LEU A 20 6.43 -14.64 15.84
CA LEU A 20 7.60 -15.12 16.55
C LEU A 20 8.48 -15.96 15.64
N SER A 21 9.79 -15.84 15.82
CA SER A 21 10.80 -16.73 15.28
C SER A 21 11.73 -17.12 16.42
N GLU A 22 11.81 -18.41 16.74
CA GLU A 22 12.64 -18.93 17.84
C GLU A 22 12.36 -18.23 19.19
N ASN A 23 11.08 -17.96 19.47
CA ASN A 23 10.60 -17.24 20.66
C ASN A 23 11.04 -15.77 20.76
N ILE A 24 11.63 -15.22 19.70
CA ILE A 24 11.91 -13.78 19.53
C ILE A 24 10.78 -13.17 18.71
N ILE A 25 10.30 -12.00 19.12
CA ILE A 25 9.28 -11.24 18.39
C ILE A 25 9.94 -10.61 17.18
N GLU A 26 9.47 -10.97 15.99
CA GLU A 26 9.88 -10.32 14.73
C GLU A 26 8.93 -9.16 14.38
N GLU A 27 7.62 -9.36 14.54
CA GLU A 27 6.59 -8.40 14.17
C GLU A 27 5.46 -8.38 15.22
N LEU A 28 4.95 -7.19 15.52
CA LEU A 28 3.82 -6.96 16.41
C LEU A 28 2.88 -5.98 15.75
N ASP A 29 1.64 -6.40 15.53
CA ASP A 29 0.55 -5.56 15.08
C ASP A 29 -0.58 -5.57 16.12
N PHE A 30 -1.32 -4.47 16.18
CA PHE A 30 -2.54 -4.38 16.99
C PHE A 30 -3.64 -3.63 16.26
N GLU A 31 -4.86 -4.07 16.45
CA GLU A 31 -6.07 -3.43 15.92
C GLU A 31 -6.91 -2.94 17.10
N SER A 32 -7.31 -1.66 17.07
CA SER A 32 -8.22 -1.09 18.08
C SER A 32 -9.64 -0.99 17.54
N THR A 33 -10.60 -1.32 18.39
CA THR A 33 -12.04 -1.24 18.07
C THR A 33 -12.52 0.20 17.81
N THR A 34 -11.76 1.21 18.23
CA THR A 34 -12.14 2.63 18.10
C THR A 34 -12.05 3.17 16.66
N LYS A 35 -11.23 2.56 15.79
CA LYS A 35 -11.01 3.05 14.44
C LYS A 35 -11.03 1.92 13.41
N VAL A 36 -12.11 1.85 12.65
CA VAL A 36 -12.21 0.91 11.53
C VAL A 36 -11.31 1.36 10.38
N GLN A 37 -10.39 0.50 9.97
CA GLN A 37 -9.54 0.73 8.79
C GLN A 37 -10.26 0.22 7.53
N HIS A 38 -10.66 1.15 6.66
CA HIS A 38 -11.26 0.80 5.36
C HIS A 38 -10.23 0.68 4.22
N LYS A 39 -8.97 1.04 4.49
CA LYS A 39 -7.91 1.00 3.49
C LYS A 39 -7.57 -0.45 3.15
N GLY A 40 -7.65 -0.79 1.87
CA GLY A 40 -7.35 -2.14 1.35
C GLY A 40 -8.59 -3.04 1.23
N ASN A 41 -9.75 -2.58 1.71
CA ASN A 41 -10.98 -3.33 1.57
C ASN A 41 -11.44 -3.39 0.11
N ILE A 42 -12.08 -4.51 -0.25
CA ILE A 42 -12.61 -4.75 -1.58
C ILE A 42 -14.12 -4.82 -1.49
N TYR A 43 -14.80 -4.06 -2.35
CA TYR A 43 -16.26 -3.95 -2.37
C TYR A 43 -16.80 -4.27 -3.74
N LEU A 44 -17.95 -4.97 -3.79
CA LEU A 44 -18.84 -4.91 -4.94
C LEU A 44 -19.64 -3.62 -4.83
N ALA A 45 -19.53 -2.76 -5.83
CA ALA A 45 -20.04 -1.39 -5.74
C ALA A 45 -20.75 -0.98 -7.03
N LYS A 46 -21.64 0.02 -6.95
CA LYS A 46 -22.42 0.51 -8.08
C LYS A 46 -21.98 1.91 -8.47
N VAL A 47 -21.79 2.16 -9.76
CA VAL A 47 -21.53 3.52 -10.26
C VAL A 47 -22.78 4.38 -10.03
N SER A 48 -22.63 5.44 -9.24
CA SER A 48 -23.70 6.40 -8.92
C SER A 48 -23.83 7.46 -10.01
N ARG A 49 -22.70 8.08 -10.39
CA ARG A 49 -22.64 9.04 -11.50
C ARG A 49 -21.25 9.09 -12.13
N VAL A 50 -21.18 9.55 -13.38
CA VAL A 50 -19.93 9.78 -14.11
C VAL A 50 -19.72 11.28 -14.26
N GLU A 51 -18.51 11.76 -13.96
CA GLU A 51 -18.12 13.17 -14.05
C GLU A 51 -17.03 13.35 -15.12
N PRO A 52 -17.41 13.72 -16.36
CA PRO A 52 -16.45 13.89 -17.46
C PRO A 52 -15.40 14.96 -17.17
N SER A 53 -15.80 16.05 -16.51
CA SER A 53 -14.93 17.17 -16.15
C SER A 53 -13.78 16.74 -15.24
N LEU A 54 -14.05 15.82 -14.31
CA LEU A 54 -13.05 15.25 -13.41
C LEU A 54 -12.35 14.02 -13.99
N ARG A 55 -12.83 13.52 -15.14
CA ARG A 55 -12.44 12.23 -15.72
C ARG A 55 -12.49 11.12 -14.67
N ALA A 56 -13.63 11.03 -13.98
CA ALA A 56 -13.82 10.12 -12.86
C ALA A 56 -15.29 9.67 -12.75
N ALA A 57 -15.53 8.66 -11.93
CA ALA A 57 -16.86 8.20 -11.54
C ALA A 57 -16.99 8.22 -10.02
N PHE A 58 -18.19 8.53 -9.53
CA PHE A 58 -18.55 8.36 -8.13
C PHE A 58 -19.24 7.01 -7.95
N VAL A 59 -18.78 6.24 -6.98
CA VAL A 59 -19.20 4.85 -6.74
C VAL A 59 -19.85 4.73 -5.37
N ASP A 60 -21.02 4.12 -5.31
CA ASP A 60 -21.66 3.73 -4.07
C ASP A 60 -21.20 2.32 -3.68
N TYR A 61 -20.48 2.23 -2.56
CA TYR A 61 -19.92 1.01 -1.98
C TYR A 61 -20.49 0.72 -0.58
N GLY A 62 -21.62 1.34 -0.22
CA GLY A 62 -22.32 1.09 1.05
C GLY A 62 -21.97 2.05 2.20
N ASN A 63 -21.16 3.08 1.96
CA ASN A 63 -20.86 4.14 2.92
C ASN A 63 -21.70 5.40 2.66
N GLU A 64 -21.83 6.27 3.68
CA GLU A 64 -22.57 7.54 3.59
C GLU A 64 -22.04 8.46 2.48
N ARG A 65 -20.72 8.44 2.23
CA ARG A 65 -20.08 9.19 1.16
C ARG A 65 -19.66 8.27 0.03
N HIS A 66 -20.04 8.64 -1.19
CA HIS A 66 -19.60 7.93 -2.38
C HIS A 66 -18.08 7.99 -2.54
N GLY A 67 -17.52 6.89 -3.04
CA GLY A 67 -16.12 6.76 -3.38
C GLY A 67 -15.81 7.49 -4.67
N PHE A 68 -14.60 8.01 -4.78
CA PHE A 68 -14.11 8.65 -5.99
C PHE A 68 -13.23 7.65 -6.75
N LEU A 69 -13.59 7.34 -7.99
CA LEU A 69 -12.87 6.42 -8.86
C LEU A 69 -12.36 7.16 -10.10
N PRO A 70 -11.07 7.52 -10.16
CA PRO A 70 -10.47 8.13 -11.35
C PRO A 70 -10.51 7.19 -12.54
N PHE A 71 -10.65 7.74 -13.75
CA PHE A 71 -10.67 6.93 -14.98
C PHE A 71 -9.37 6.12 -15.21
N SER A 72 -8.22 6.65 -14.77
CA SER A 72 -6.93 5.97 -14.89
C SER A 72 -6.80 4.70 -14.03
N GLU A 73 -7.63 4.56 -13.00
CA GLU A 73 -7.61 3.42 -12.06
C GLU A 73 -8.65 2.34 -12.44
N ILE A 74 -9.36 2.51 -13.57
CA ILE A 74 -10.35 1.54 -14.02
C ILE A 74 -9.67 0.51 -14.92
N HIS A 75 -9.81 -0.77 -14.57
CA HIS A 75 -9.27 -1.87 -15.38
C HIS A 75 -9.95 -1.91 -16.77
N PRO A 76 -9.20 -2.11 -17.89
CA PRO A 76 -9.74 -2.10 -19.25
C PRO A 76 -10.89 -3.09 -19.50
N ASP A 77 -10.98 -4.17 -18.72
CA ASP A 77 -12.07 -5.14 -18.83
C ASP A 77 -13.45 -4.52 -18.62
N TYR A 78 -13.53 -3.49 -17.77
CA TYR A 78 -14.76 -2.76 -17.48
C TYR A 78 -15.15 -1.77 -18.60
N PHE A 79 -14.29 -1.54 -19.59
CA PHE A 79 -14.63 -0.64 -20.70
C PHE A 79 -15.64 -1.29 -21.63
N GLN A 80 -16.63 -0.50 -22.05
CA GLN A 80 -17.62 -0.92 -23.05
C GLN A 80 -17.07 -0.63 -24.45
N ILE A 81 -16.10 -1.44 -24.88
CA ILE A 81 -15.47 -1.37 -26.20
C ILE A 81 -15.43 -2.75 -26.87
N PRO A 82 -15.30 -2.83 -28.20
CA PRO A 82 -15.16 -4.10 -28.91
C PRO A 82 -13.97 -4.93 -28.41
N VAL A 83 -14.09 -6.26 -28.49
CA VAL A 83 -13.08 -7.20 -27.96
C VAL A 83 -11.70 -6.98 -28.58
N SER A 84 -11.63 -6.75 -29.89
CA SER A 84 -10.38 -6.42 -30.60
C SER A 84 -9.64 -5.23 -29.99
N ASP A 85 -10.38 -4.20 -29.53
CA ASP A 85 -9.77 -3.00 -28.99
C ASP A 85 -9.36 -3.20 -27.52
N LYS A 86 -10.08 -4.04 -26.77
CA LYS A 86 -9.66 -4.47 -25.42
C LYS A 86 -8.33 -5.22 -25.46
N GLU A 87 -8.18 -6.18 -26.37
CA GLU A 87 -6.97 -7.00 -26.47
C GLU A 87 -5.73 -6.14 -26.73
N LYS A 88 -5.82 -5.20 -27.68
CA LYS A 88 -4.74 -4.25 -27.98
C LYS A 88 -4.38 -3.38 -26.78
N LEU A 89 -5.39 -2.92 -26.03
CA LEU A 89 -5.17 -2.12 -24.82
C LEU A 89 -4.46 -2.93 -23.74
N ILE A 90 -4.91 -4.16 -23.46
CA ILE A 90 -4.30 -5.05 -22.46
C ILE A 90 -2.85 -5.35 -22.85
N GLU A 91 -2.60 -5.73 -24.11
CA GLU A 91 -1.25 -6.02 -24.60
C GLU A 91 -0.32 -4.82 -24.47
N SER A 92 -0.81 -3.61 -24.81
CA SER A 92 -0.04 -2.38 -24.64
C SER A 92 0.28 -2.07 -23.18
N THR A 93 -0.63 -2.38 -22.26
CA THR A 93 -0.48 -2.11 -20.82
C THR A 93 0.50 -3.10 -20.20
N LEU A 94 0.42 -4.38 -20.59
CA LEU A 94 1.37 -5.42 -20.20
C LEU A 94 2.78 -5.08 -20.66
N LYS A 95 2.95 -4.71 -21.95
CA LYS A 95 4.24 -4.29 -22.52
C LYS A 95 4.85 -3.11 -21.77
N LYS A 96 4.05 -2.09 -21.45
CA LYS A 96 4.50 -0.94 -20.64
C LYS A 96 4.93 -1.35 -19.24
N ASN A 97 4.18 -2.23 -18.59
CA ASN A 97 4.51 -2.69 -17.24
C ASN A 97 5.80 -3.54 -17.22
N THR A 98 6.05 -4.38 -18.23
CA THR A 98 7.34 -5.09 -18.35
C THR A 98 8.50 -4.13 -18.55
N ILE A 99 8.36 -3.14 -19.45
CA ILE A 99 9.40 -2.13 -19.70
C ILE A 99 9.70 -1.33 -18.42
N ASN A 100 8.66 -0.91 -17.69
CA ASN A 100 8.85 -0.17 -16.44
C ASN A 100 9.57 -1.02 -15.38
N LYS A 101 9.24 -2.31 -15.26
CA LYS A 101 9.94 -3.23 -14.35
C LYS A 101 11.41 -3.42 -14.73
N GLU A 102 11.71 -3.53 -16.03
CA GLU A 102 13.08 -3.61 -16.52
C GLU A 102 13.87 -2.35 -16.18
N ILE A 103 13.30 -1.16 -16.42
CA ILE A 103 13.91 0.13 -16.07
C ILE A 103 14.15 0.26 -14.56
N GLU A 104 13.19 -0.13 -13.71
CA GLU A 104 13.37 -0.12 -12.25
C GLU A 104 14.49 -1.07 -11.81
N SER A 105 14.59 -2.25 -12.44
CA SER A 105 15.64 -3.21 -12.15
C SER A 105 17.04 -2.70 -12.53
N ASP A 106 17.18 -2.02 -13.67
CA ASP A 106 18.43 -1.41 -14.14
C ASP A 106 18.86 -0.18 -13.33
N LEU A 107 17.91 0.57 -12.77
CA LEU A 107 18.19 1.69 -11.87
C LEU A 107 18.69 1.21 -10.50
N SER A 108 18.20 0.05 -10.04
CA SER A 108 18.61 -0.55 -8.76
C SER A 108 20.06 -1.07 -8.79
N THR A 109 20.50 -1.63 -9.93
CA THR A 109 21.89 -2.11 -10.14
C THR A 109 22.90 -0.96 -10.27
N LYS A 110 22.51 0.18 -10.85
CA LYS A 110 23.36 1.39 -10.91
C LYS A 110 23.53 2.14 -9.58
N LYS A 111 22.59 2.01 -8.63
CA LYS A 111 22.73 2.61 -7.29
C LYS A 111 23.72 1.85 -6.41
N LYS A 112 23.83 0.52 -6.54
CA LYS A 112 24.83 -0.28 -5.81
C LYS A 112 26.27 0.05 -6.20
N SER A 113 26.54 0.35 -7.46
CA SER A 113 27.90 0.68 -7.95
C SER A 113 28.36 2.12 -7.62
N LYS A 114 27.51 2.97 -7.03
CA LYS A 114 27.88 4.32 -6.59
C LYS A 114 28.23 4.42 -5.10
N ASN A 115 27.86 3.43 -4.28
CA ASN A 115 28.16 3.43 -2.84
C ASN A 115 29.55 2.88 -2.49
N GLU A 116 30.26 2.20 -3.41
CA GLU A 116 31.62 1.70 -3.16
C GLU A 116 32.74 2.74 -3.42
N LYS A 117 32.41 4.01 -3.69
CA LYS A 117 33.42 5.05 -4.00
C LYS A 117 33.51 6.22 -3.01
N ASN A 118 32.67 6.26 -1.99
CA ASN A 118 32.71 7.32 -0.98
C ASN A 118 32.93 6.70 0.40
N GLU A 119 34.16 6.24 0.65
CA GLU A 119 34.57 5.65 1.93
C GLU A 119 35.49 6.56 2.77
N ASN A 120 35.63 7.84 2.43
CA ASN A 120 36.37 8.80 3.25
C ASN A 120 35.51 10.06 3.40
N ASP A 121 34.79 10.15 4.53
CA ASP A 121 34.50 11.37 5.29
C ASP A 121 33.59 10.95 6.45
N GLU A 122 34.20 10.69 7.62
CA GLU A 122 33.49 10.45 8.87
C GLU A 122 32.92 11.77 9.40
N GLU A 123 31.60 11.92 9.39
CA GLU A 123 30.90 12.83 10.30
C GLU A 123 29.95 12.01 11.18
N GLU A 124 30.30 11.89 12.46
CA GLU A 124 29.42 11.36 13.51
C GLU A 124 28.18 12.24 13.64
N VAL A 125 27.01 11.71 13.28
CA VAL A 125 25.72 12.32 13.61
C VAL A 125 25.06 11.48 14.71
N SER A 126 25.17 11.96 15.96
CA SER A 126 24.55 11.35 17.14
C SER A 126 23.02 11.32 17.04
N PHE A 127 22.42 10.13 17.18
CA PHE A 127 20.98 9.89 17.11
C PHE A 127 20.32 10.14 18.48
N ASN A 128 19.48 11.17 18.61
CA ASN A 128 18.79 11.51 19.86
C ASN A 128 17.37 10.90 19.89
N GLU A 129 17.22 9.82 20.65
CA GLU A 129 16.04 8.94 20.76
C GLU A 129 14.82 9.58 21.47
N GLN A 130 14.98 10.77 22.07
CA GLN A 130 13.96 11.37 22.96
C GLN A 130 12.81 12.10 22.26
N LEU A 131 12.90 12.39 20.95
CA LEU A 131 11.90 13.21 20.26
C LEU A 131 10.69 12.44 19.73
N ASN A 132 10.82 11.14 19.45
CA ASN A 132 9.69 10.34 18.93
C ASN A 132 8.68 9.89 20.00
N LEU A 133 9.09 9.84 21.28
CA LEU A 133 8.20 9.42 22.37
C LEU A 133 7.20 10.50 22.81
N LYS A 134 7.43 11.79 22.51
CA LYS A 134 6.50 12.88 22.86
C LYS A 134 5.37 13.09 21.84
N GLN A 135 5.56 12.68 20.58
CA GLN A 135 4.51 12.81 19.57
C GLN A 135 3.48 11.67 19.63
N ALA A 136 3.86 10.53 20.22
CA ALA A 136 2.96 9.39 20.41
C ALA A 136 1.96 9.59 21.57
N SER A 137 2.22 10.48 22.54
CA SER A 137 1.35 10.64 23.73
C SER A 137 0.30 11.75 23.65
N ILE A 138 0.27 12.55 22.58
CA ILE A 138 -0.60 13.75 22.48
C ILE A 138 -1.80 13.55 21.54
N ARG A 139 -1.94 12.40 20.88
CA ARG A 139 -3.18 12.07 20.15
C ARG A 139 -4.09 11.23 21.03
N ARG A 140 -4.80 11.89 21.95
CA ARG A 140 -6.12 11.44 22.42
C ARG A 140 -7.18 11.94 21.45
#